data_AF-A0A9E5EQ13-F1
#
_entry.id   AF-A0A9E5EQ13-F1
#
_cell.length_a   1.000
_cell.length_b   1.000
_cell.length_c   1.000
_cell.angle_alpha   90.00
_cell.angle_beta   90.00
_cell.angle_gamma   90.00
#
_symmetry.space_group_name_H-M   'P 1'
#
loop_
_entity.id
_entity.type
_entity.pdbx_description
1 polymer ?
#
loop_
_entity_poly.entity_id
_entity_poly.type
_entity_poly.pdbx_seq_one_letter_code
_entity_poly.pdbx_strand_id
1 'polypeptide(L)' 'VRDYLSYVLTEASARQDQGMDAFDAAHDIALGAYGNWGEFGRICVNVDTVYRSRDASYKSPDVVEQFRRMASLESAR' A
#
# COMPACT_ATOMS: atom_id res chain seq x y z
N VAL A 1 -10.35 0.58 -12.58
CA VAL A 1 -10.42 0.31 -11.13
C VAL A 1 -10.19 -1.16 -10.80
N ARG A 2 -10.92 -2.12 -11.41
CA ARG A 2 -10.69 -3.56 -11.16
C ARG A 2 -9.23 -3.97 -11.33
N ASP A 3 -8.62 -3.64 -12.47
CA ASP A 3 -7.26 -4.09 -12.79
C ASP A 3 -6.21 -3.48 -11.84
N TYR A 4 -6.45 -2.26 -11.36
CA TYR A 4 -5.65 -1.63 -10.32
C TYR A 4 -5.77 -2.37 -8.97
N LEU A 5 -6.98 -2.70 -8.53
CA LEU A 5 -7.17 -3.43 -7.27
C LEU A 5 -6.60 -4.85 -7.35
N SER A 6 -6.74 -5.52 -8.50
CA SER A 6 -6.11 -6.83 -8.74
C SER A 6 -4.59 -6.76 -8.73
N TYR A 7 -4.02 -5.71 -9.31
CA TYR A 7 -2.59 -5.44 -9.25
C TYR A 7 -2.11 -5.22 -7.81
N VAL A 8 -2.76 -4.32 -7.06
CA VAL A 8 -2.38 -4.06 -5.65
C VAL A 8 -2.52 -5.31 -4.80
N LEU A 9 -3.60 -6.08 -4.96
CA LEU A 9 -3.76 -7.36 -4.26
C LEU A 9 -2.59 -8.30 -4.51
N THR A 10 -2.19 -8.45 -5.77
CA THR A 10 -1.09 -9.36 -6.16
C THR A 10 0.24 -8.89 -5.59
N GLU A 11 0.60 -7.63 -5.84
CA GLU A 11 1.91 -7.10 -5.46
C GLU A 11 2.08 -6.98 -3.93
N ALA A 12 1.04 -6.50 -3.23
CA ALA A 12 1.06 -6.40 -1.77
C ALA A 12 1.11 -7.78 -1.12
N SER A 13 0.40 -8.77 -1.69
CA SER A 13 0.44 -10.13 -1.18
C SER A 13 1.85 -10.72 -1.27
N ALA A 14 2.49 -10.56 -2.43
CA ALA A 14 3.85 -11.07 -2.67
C ALA A 14 4.89 -10.46 -1.70
N ARG A 15 4.72 -9.20 -1.30
CA ARG A 15 5.62 -8.50 -0.36
C ARG A 15 5.36 -8.91 1.08
N GLN A 16 4.10 -9.08 1.46
CA GLN A 16 3.75 -9.62 2.77
C GLN A 16 4.29 -11.05 2.95
N ASP A 17 4.22 -11.88 1.90
CA ASP A 17 4.76 -13.25 1.93
C ASP A 17 6.29 -13.29 2.11
N GLN A 18 6.98 -12.18 1.78
CA GLN A 18 8.40 -11.98 2.02
C GLN A 18 8.69 -11.30 3.38
N GLY A 19 7.65 -10.99 4.17
CA GLY A 19 7.78 -10.32 5.46
C GLY A 19 8.06 -8.82 5.39
N MET A 20 7.82 -8.17 4.23
CA MET A 20 8.00 -6.74 4.07
C MET A 20 6.93 -5.95 4.83
N ASP A 21 7.31 -4.82 5.45
CA ASP A 21 6.35 -3.90 6.08
C ASP A 21 5.38 -3.31 5.04
N ALA A 22 4.14 -3.02 5.45
CA ALA A 22 3.11 -2.51 4.55
C ALA A 22 3.43 -1.13 3.97
N PHE A 23 4.12 -0.26 4.71
CA PHE A 23 4.51 1.05 4.20
C PHE A 23 5.64 0.97 3.18
N ASP A 24 6.64 0.12 3.46
CA ASP A 24 7.71 -0.18 2.50
C ASP A 24 7.14 -0.81 1.22
N ALA A 25 6.20 -1.75 1.36
CA ALA A 25 5.49 -2.33 0.23
C ALA A 25 4.68 -1.28 -0.55
N ALA A 26 4.00 -0.36 0.13
CA ALA A 26 3.29 0.73 -0.54
C ALA A 26 4.23 1.63 -1.34
N HIS A 27 5.40 1.95 -0.81
CA HIS A 27 6.42 2.73 -1.50
C HIS A 27 6.98 2.00 -2.73
N ASP A 28 7.28 0.70 -2.61
CA ASP A 28 7.78 -0.09 -3.73
C ASP A 28 6.74 -0.22 -4.85
N ILE A 29 5.48 -0.52 -4.51
CA ILE A 29 4.40 -0.68 -5.49
C ILE A 29 4.05 0.65 -6.16
N ALA A 30 4.17 1.77 -5.45
CA ALA A 30 3.95 3.12 -5.96
C ALA A 30 4.85 3.46 -7.16
N LEU A 31 6.04 2.85 -7.24
CA LEU A 31 6.98 3.04 -8.35
C LEU A 31 6.64 2.19 -9.60
N GLY A 32 5.66 1.29 -9.47
CA GLY A 32 5.31 0.32 -10.51
C GLY A 32 4.31 0.82 -11.56
N ALA A 33 3.53 -0.11 -12.13
CA ALA A 33 2.72 0.11 -13.33
C ALA A 33 1.67 1.23 -13.27
N TYR A 34 1.28 1.66 -12.06
CA TYR A 34 0.32 2.74 -11.83
C TYR A 34 0.95 4.00 -11.21
N GLY A 35 2.29 4.08 -11.16
CA GLY A 35 3.06 5.21 -10.61
C GLY A 35 2.95 6.53 -11.38
N ASN A 36 1.96 6.69 -12.27
CA ASN A 36 1.65 7.97 -12.90
C ASN A 36 0.18 8.39 -12.70
N TRP A 37 -0.60 7.63 -11.93
CA TRP A 37 -2.02 7.89 -11.72
C TRP A 37 -2.33 8.97 -10.68
N GLY A 38 -1.33 9.52 -9.98
CA GLY A 38 -1.50 10.72 -9.13
C GLY A 38 -2.30 10.48 -7.84
N GLU A 39 -2.49 9.22 -7.45
CA GLU A 39 -3.26 8.82 -6.27
C GLU A 39 -2.39 7.96 -5.34
N PHE A 40 -1.16 8.40 -5.08
CA PHE A 40 -0.13 7.66 -4.36
C PHE A 40 -0.51 7.42 -2.91
N GLY A 41 -1.20 8.37 -2.27
CA GLY A 41 -1.73 8.18 -0.92
C GLY A 41 -2.69 6.98 -0.84
N ARG A 42 -3.48 6.70 -1.89
CA ARG A 42 -4.44 5.58 -1.84
C ARG A 42 -3.77 4.22 -1.86
N ILE A 43 -2.51 4.14 -2.29
CA ILE A 43 -1.79 2.88 -2.29
C ILE A 43 -1.45 2.42 -0.87
N CYS A 44 -1.10 3.34 0.04
CA CYS A 44 -0.90 3.03 1.46
C CYS A 44 -2.12 2.31 2.05
N VAL A 45 -3.30 2.91 1.90
CA VAL A 45 -4.56 2.39 2.47
C VAL A 45 -4.95 1.05 1.83
N ASN A 46 -4.73 0.89 0.53
CA ASN A 46 -5.04 -0.36 -0.16
C ASN A 46 -4.09 -1.49 0.26
N VAL A 47 -2.79 -1.21 0.39
CA VAL A 47 -1.80 -2.19 0.87
C VAL A 47 -2.09 -2.60 2.31
N ASP A 48 -2.37 -1.65 3.20
CA ASP A 48 -2.84 -1.90 4.57
C ASP A 48 -4.08 -2.80 4.60
N THR A 49 -5.00 -2.57 3.67
CA THR A 49 -6.23 -3.36 3.55
C THR A 49 -5.94 -4.80 3.12
N VAL A 50 -5.01 -5.01 2.18
CA VAL A 50 -4.56 -6.36 1.78
C VAL A 50 -3.92 -7.07 2.98
N TYR A 51 -2.99 -6.42 3.68
CA TYR A 51 -2.29 -7.01 4.83
C TYR A 51 -3.27 -7.45 5.92
N ARG A 52 -4.19 -6.55 6.31
CA ARG A 52 -5.24 -6.84 7.31
C ARG A 52 -6.18 -7.97 6.87
N SER A 53 -6.47 -8.08 5.57
CA SER A 53 -7.37 -9.13 5.06
C SER A 53 -6.72 -10.51 5.05
N ARG A 54 -5.39 -10.59 4.95
CA ARG A 54 -4.63 -11.85 4.89
C ARG A 54 -4.13 -12.30 6.27
N ASP A 55 -3.94 -11.37 7.19
CA ASP A 55 -3.46 -11.63 8.54
C ASP A 55 -4.33 -10.89 9.58
N ALA A 56 -5.12 -11.67 10.33
CA ALA A 56 -5.98 -11.14 11.38
C ALA A 56 -5.19 -10.57 12.59
N SER A 57 -3.92 -10.92 12.74
CA SER A 57 -3.03 -10.38 13.77
C SER A 57 -2.43 -9.03 13.37
N TYR A 58 -2.42 -8.70 12.08
CA TYR A 58 -1.89 -7.46 11.55
C TYR A 58 -2.55 -6.24 12.19
N LYS A 59 -1.73 -5.28 12.61
CA LYS A 59 -2.18 -4.02 13.21
C LYS A 59 -1.96 -2.90 12.21
N SER A 60 -3.03 -2.47 11.58
CA SER A 60 -3.01 -1.26 10.75
C SER A 60 -2.63 -0.05 11.61
N PRO A 61 -1.88 0.92 11.05
CA PRO A 61 -1.66 2.19 11.70
C PRO A 61 -2.97 2.91 12.00
N ASP A 62 -2.96 3.80 12.99
CA ASP A 62 -4.09 4.68 13.23
C ASP A 62 -4.31 5.66 12.06
N VAL A 63 -5.47 6.30 12.04
CA VAL A 63 -5.86 7.21 10.95
C VAL A 63 -4.90 8.38 10.75
N VAL A 64 -4.28 8.89 11.83
CA VAL A 64 -3.34 10.01 11.76
C VAL A 64 -2.05 9.56 11.08
N GLU A 65 -1.54 8.39 11.48
CA GLU A 65 -0.37 7.79 10.86
C GLU A 65 -0.62 7.39 9.40
N GLN A 66 -1.82 6.89 9.07
CA GLN A 66 -2.20 6.63 7.69
C GLN A 66 -2.11 7.90 6.84
N PHE A 67 -2.70 9.01 7.28
CA PHE A 67 -2.60 10.28 6.55
C PHE A 67 -1.17 10.82 6.45
N ARG A 68 -0.35 10.65 7.48
CA ARG A 68 1.08 11.02 7.44
C ARG A 68 1.83 10.23 6.36
N ARG A 69 1.62 8.91 6.31
CA ARG A 69 2.21 8.02 5.31
C ARG A 69 1.77 8.38 3.89
N MET A 70 0.48 8.70 3.72
CA MET A 70 -0.04 9.18 2.43
C MET A 70 0.67 10.45 1.98
N ALA A 71 0.76 11.47 2.84
CA ALA A 71 1.44 12.72 2.52
C ALA A 71 2.93 12.51 2.20
N SER A 72 3.59 11.58 2.90
CA SER A 72 5.00 11.23 2.65
C SER A 72 5.20 10.66 1.25
N LEU A 73 4.33 9.76 0.77
CA LEU A 73 4.43 9.20 -0.57
C LEU A 73 4.11 10.24 -1.66
N GLU A 74 3.11 11.08 -1.44
CA GLU A 74 2.77 12.15 -2.40
C GLU A 74 3.91 13.17 -2.57
N SER A 75 4.65 13.46 -1.49
CA SER A 75 5.74 14.44 -1.50
C SER A 75 7.06 13.88 -2.04
N ALA A 76 7.22 12.55 -2.10
CA ALA A 76 8.44 11.88 -2.55
C ALA A 76 8.54 11.76 -4.09
N ARG A 77 7.61 12.38 -4.82
CA ARG A 77 7.48 12.34 -6.27
C ARG A 77 7.89 13.66 -6.90
#